data_AF-B6TT44-F1
#
_entry.id   AF-B6TT44-F1
#
_cell.length_a   1.000
_cell.length_b   1.000
_cell.length_c   1.000
_cell.angle_alpha   90.00
_cell.angle_beta   90.00
_cell.angle_gamma   90.00
#
_symmetry.space_group_name_H-M   'P 1'
#
loop_
_entity.id
_entity.type
_entity.pdbx_description
1 polymer ?
#
loop_
_entity_poly.entity_id
_entity_poly.type
_entity_poly.pdbx_seq_one_letter_code
_entity_poly.pdbx_strand_id
1 'polypeptide(L)'
;MATEQAAENYTVEDLVALNPYNPDILNDLEKFVNEQQMEEQFKVLIVLSHYLETARFSQFWDEAAKNRHISEAVPGFEQAIQSYAIHVLSLTYQKVPRPILVEAINIEGLALDKFLEYHAANSGWVIEKGGQSQVIVLPRNEFNHPELKKNTADILPFEHVTRIFPVLG
;
A
#
# COMPACT_ATOMS: atom_id res chain seq x y z
N MET A 1 22.08 47.27 25.28
CA MET A 1 21.30 46.10 25.74
C MET A 1 20.13 45.99 24.77
N ALA A 2 20.31 45.21 23.71
CA ALA A 2 19.31 45.04 22.65
C ALA A 2 18.39 43.88 23.08
N THR A 3 17.10 44.15 23.17
CA THR A 3 16.08 43.16 23.51
C THR A 3 15.85 42.26 22.31
N GLU A 4 16.19 40.98 22.49
CA GLU A 4 15.90 39.89 21.58
C GLU A 4 14.39 39.67 21.56
N GLN A 5 13.72 40.07 20.47
CA GLN A 5 12.30 39.79 20.26
C GLN A 5 12.15 38.30 19.92
N ALA A 6 11.43 37.57 20.77
CA ALA A 6 11.04 36.19 20.51
C ALA A 6 10.26 36.13 19.20
N ALA A 7 10.71 35.27 18.27
CA ALA A 7 9.95 34.96 17.07
C ALA A 7 8.68 34.21 17.50
N GLU A 8 7.53 34.88 17.43
CA GLU A 8 6.24 34.26 17.65
C GLU A 8 5.95 33.31 16.47
N ASN A 9 5.77 32.02 16.76
CA ASN A 9 5.35 31.03 15.78
C ASN A 9 3.86 31.19 15.52
N TYR A 10 3.49 31.91 14.46
CA TYR A 10 2.10 32.00 14.01
C TYR A 10 1.68 30.73 13.27
N THR A 11 0.47 30.24 13.55
CA THR A 11 -0.11 29.14 12.77
C THR A 11 -0.64 29.66 11.43
N VAL A 12 -0.80 28.78 10.45
CA VAL A 12 -1.31 29.16 9.11
C VAL A 12 -2.73 29.72 9.24
N GLU A 13 -3.52 29.19 10.18
CA GLU A 13 -4.87 29.63 10.50
C GLU A 13 -4.89 31.06 11.06
N ASP A 14 -3.93 31.41 11.92
CA ASP A 14 -3.79 32.77 12.48
C ASP A 14 -3.45 33.80 11.39
N LEU A 15 -2.61 33.42 10.42
CA LEU A 15 -2.21 34.29 9.31
C LEU A 15 -3.35 34.48 8.29
N VAL A 16 -4.16 33.44 8.04
CA VAL A 16 -5.30 33.50 7.13
C VAL A 16 -6.44 34.35 7.72
N ALA A 17 -6.64 34.33 9.04
CA ALA A 17 -7.67 35.14 9.72
C ALA A 17 -7.42 36.66 9.62
N LEU A 18 -6.16 37.08 9.49
CA LEU A 18 -5.78 38.49 9.41
C LEU A 18 -6.02 39.13 8.04
N ASN A 19 -6.17 38.34 6.97
CA ASN A 19 -6.45 38.89 5.64
C ASN A 19 -7.28 37.94 4.76
N PRO A 20 -8.61 37.89 4.98
CA PRO A 20 -9.51 36.91 4.34
C PRO A 20 -9.62 37.00 2.81
N TYR A 21 -9.09 38.06 2.18
CA TYR A 21 -9.18 38.30 0.74
C TYR A 21 -7.92 38.97 0.17
N ASN A 22 -6.74 38.51 0.53
CA ASN A 22 -5.54 38.93 -0.20
C ASN A 22 -5.29 38.00 -1.40
N PRO A 23 -5.68 38.34 -2.63
CA PRO A 23 -5.43 37.49 -3.79
C PRO A 23 -3.93 37.26 -4.05
N ASP A 24 -3.05 38.15 -3.56
CA ASP A 24 -1.60 38.00 -3.67
C ASP A 24 -1.04 36.90 -2.73
N ILE A 25 -1.72 36.60 -1.61
CA ILE A 25 -1.30 35.54 -0.69
C ILE A 25 -1.42 34.16 -1.34
N LEU A 26 -2.27 33.99 -2.36
CA LEU A 26 -2.44 32.72 -3.04
C LEU A 26 -1.15 32.29 -3.74
N ASN A 27 -0.45 33.24 -4.39
CA ASN A 27 0.84 32.97 -5.01
C ASN A 27 1.92 32.64 -3.96
N ASP A 28 1.90 33.33 -2.81
CA ASP A 28 2.83 33.06 -1.72
C ASP A 28 2.56 31.71 -1.05
N LEU A 29 1.30 31.33 -0.87
CA LEU A 29 0.89 30.02 -0.37
C LEU A 29 1.21 28.91 -1.37
N GLU A 30 0.94 29.11 -2.66
CA GLU A 30 1.31 28.16 -3.71
C GLU A 30 2.83 27.99 -3.76
N LYS A 31 3.59 29.09 -3.67
CA LYS A 31 5.05 29.05 -3.58
C LYS A 31 5.52 28.35 -2.32
N PHE A 32 4.94 28.65 -1.16
CA PHE A 32 5.27 27.98 0.09
C PHE A 32 4.99 26.48 0.02
N VAL A 33 3.82 26.06 -0.47
CA VAL A 33 3.49 24.64 -0.68
C VAL A 33 4.47 24.00 -1.66
N ASN A 34 4.83 24.66 -2.76
CA ASN A 34 5.82 24.16 -3.71
C ASN A 34 7.22 24.04 -3.08
N GLU A 35 7.64 25.01 -2.27
CA GLU A 35 8.91 24.97 -1.52
C GLU A 35 8.91 23.82 -0.49
N GLN A 36 7.80 23.62 0.21
CA GLN A 36 7.60 22.50 1.15
C GLN A 36 7.55 21.15 0.45
N GLN A 37 6.87 21.03 -0.70
CA GLN A 37 6.85 19.80 -1.52
C GLN A 37 8.23 19.46 -2.09
N MET A 38 9.08 20.48 -2.28
CA MET A 38 10.46 20.30 -2.71
C MET A 38 11.38 19.85 -1.56
N GLU A 39 10.91 19.85 -0.32
CA GLU A 39 11.65 19.27 0.79
C GLU A 39 11.84 17.76 0.60
N GLU A 40 13.04 17.30 0.96
CA GLU A 40 13.45 15.91 0.76
C GLU A 40 12.50 14.92 1.44
N GLN A 41 11.92 15.29 2.59
CA GLN A 41 11.00 14.44 3.35
C GLN A 41 9.69 14.17 2.59
N PHE A 42 9.12 15.20 1.95
CA PHE A 42 7.91 15.03 1.14
C PHE A 42 8.17 14.16 -0.09
N LYS A 43 9.32 14.32 -0.73
CA LYS A 43 9.73 13.46 -1.87
C LYS A 43 9.83 12.00 -1.43
N VAL A 44 10.44 11.72 -0.28
CA VAL A 44 10.54 10.36 0.26
C VAL A 44 9.16 9.77 0.51
N LEU A 45 8.23 10.53 1.10
CA LEU A 45 6.86 10.05 1.33
C LEU A 45 6.13 9.69 0.03
N ILE A 46 6.30 10.50 -1.03
CA ILE A 46 5.73 10.20 -2.35
C ILE A 46 6.32 8.89 -2.91
N VAL A 47 7.64 8.70 -2.80
CA VAL A 47 8.32 7.48 -3.26
C VAL A 47 7.83 6.26 -2.46
N LEU A 48 7.72 6.37 -1.14
CA LEU A 48 7.21 5.31 -0.28
C LEU A 48 5.75 4.96 -0.63
N SER A 49 4.88 5.96 -0.84
CA SER A 49 3.49 5.75 -1.29
C SER A 49 3.45 4.98 -2.61
N HIS A 50 4.28 5.39 -3.57
CA HIS A 50 4.33 4.74 -4.88
C HIS A 50 4.73 3.26 -4.79
N TYR A 51 5.69 2.91 -3.91
CA TYR A 51 6.06 1.52 -3.70
C TYR A 51 4.92 0.69 -3.10
N LEU A 52 4.12 1.26 -2.19
CA LEU A 52 2.95 0.57 -1.63
C LEU A 52 1.87 0.36 -2.70
N GLU A 53 1.53 1.39 -3.46
CA GLU A 53 0.52 1.35 -4.53
C GLU A 53 0.85 0.32 -5.62
N THR A 54 2.13 0.11 -5.88
CA THR A 54 2.63 -0.86 -6.88
C THR A 54 3.07 -2.20 -6.27
N ALA A 55 2.78 -2.44 -4.98
CA ALA A 55 3.11 -3.64 -4.22
C ALA A 55 4.62 -4.01 -4.24
N ARG A 56 5.50 -3.02 -4.34
CA ARG A 56 6.97 -3.15 -4.33
C ARG A 56 7.51 -3.09 -2.90
N PHE A 57 7.13 -4.06 -2.07
CA PHE A 57 7.43 -4.05 -0.64
C PHE A 57 8.93 -4.08 -0.31
N SER A 58 9.75 -4.86 -1.00
CA SER A 58 11.21 -4.85 -0.76
C SER A 58 11.79 -3.45 -0.93
N GLN A 59 11.41 -2.75 -2.00
CA GLN A 59 11.91 -1.40 -2.28
C GLN A 59 11.38 -0.38 -1.27
N PHE A 60 10.13 -0.55 -0.82
CA PHE A 60 9.59 0.24 0.28
C PHE A 60 10.45 0.09 1.54
N TRP A 61 10.75 -1.15 1.96
CA TRP A 61 11.51 -1.39 3.18
C TRP A 61 12.95 -0.89 3.08
N ASP A 62 13.60 -1.04 1.93
CA ASP A 62 14.94 -0.50 1.67
C ASP A 62 14.97 1.03 1.78
N GLU A 63 13.95 1.71 1.24
CA GLU A 63 13.88 3.17 1.26
C GLU A 63 13.46 3.71 2.63
N ALA A 64 12.54 3.04 3.31
CA ALA A 64 12.14 3.37 4.69
C ALA A 64 13.30 3.20 5.67
N ALA A 65 14.13 2.17 5.50
CA ALA A 65 15.30 1.93 6.34
C ALA A 65 16.36 3.04 6.25
N LYS A 66 16.46 3.75 5.11
CA LYS A 66 17.31 4.94 4.95
C LYS A 66 16.72 6.17 5.63
N ASN A 67 15.40 6.20 5.80
CA ASN A 67 14.64 7.35 6.30
C ASN A 67 13.91 7.05 7.61
N ARG A 68 14.63 6.51 8.61
CA ARG A 68 14.06 6.00 9.88
C ARG A 68 13.22 7.01 10.67
N HIS A 69 13.52 8.30 10.52
CA HIS A 69 12.76 9.37 11.17
C HIS A 69 11.27 9.33 10.80
N ILE A 70 10.91 8.84 9.60
CA ILE A 70 9.52 8.71 9.16
C ILE A 70 8.80 7.61 9.96
N SER A 71 9.43 6.44 10.10
CA SER A 71 8.87 5.32 10.87
C SER A 71 8.85 5.58 12.38
N GLU A 72 9.82 6.34 12.91
CA GLU A 72 9.92 6.65 14.33
C GLU A 72 8.92 7.74 14.77
N ALA A 73 8.52 8.62 13.86
CA ALA A 73 7.55 9.67 14.14
C ALA A 73 6.12 9.14 14.35
N VAL A 74 5.80 7.95 13.81
CA VAL A 74 4.43 7.40 13.81
C VAL A 74 4.39 6.06 14.53
N PRO A 75 3.85 6.00 15.77
CA PRO A 75 3.67 4.74 16.48
C PRO A 75 2.80 3.75 15.68
N GLY A 76 3.29 2.53 15.52
CA GLY A 76 2.55 1.48 14.79
C GLY A 76 2.74 1.50 13.27
N PHE A 77 3.62 2.35 12.74
CA PHE A 77 3.83 2.50 11.29
C PHE A 77 4.13 1.17 10.59
N GLU A 78 5.14 0.43 11.05
CA GLU A 78 5.54 -0.84 10.43
C GLU A 78 4.39 -1.87 10.44
N GLN A 79 3.64 -1.94 11.54
CA GLN A 79 2.51 -2.85 11.67
C GLN A 79 1.38 -2.50 10.69
N ALA A 80 1.13 -1.21 10.45
CA ALA A 80 0.16 -0.77 9.46
C ALA A 80 0.57 -1.18 8.04
N ILE A 81 1.86 -1.02 7.70
CA ILE A 81 2.41 -1.46 6.41
C ILE A 81 2.33 -2.98 6.26
N GLN A 82 2.70 -3.74 7.29
CA GLN A 82 2.60 -5.19 7.30
C GLN A 82 1.16 -5.66 7.10
N SER A 83 0.20 -5.03 7.78
CA SER A 83 -1.24 -5.31 7.62
C SER A 83 -1.71 -5.03 6.19
N TYR A 84 -1.26 -3.91 5.61
CA TYR A 84 -1.55 -3.57 4.21
C TYR A 84 -0.96 -4.59 3.24
N ALA A 85 0.30 -5.00 3.45
CA ALA A 85 0.97 -6.00 2.61
C ALA A 85 0.22 -7.35 2.64
N ILE A 86 -0.19 -7.79 3.82
CA ILE A 86 -1.05 -8.99 3.98
C ILE A 86 -2.36 -8.82 3.22
N HIS A 87 -3.01 -7.66 3.34
CA HIS A 87 -4.26 -7.40 2.65
C HIS A 87 -4.07 -7.54 1.13
N VAL A 88 -3.07 -6.87 0.55
CA VAL A 88 -2.75 -6.95 -0.90
C VAL A 88 -2.46 -8.39 -1.34
N LEU A 89 -1.67 -9.13 -0.57
CA LEU A 89 -1.41 -10.55 -0.85
C LEU A 89 -2.69 -11.38 -0.76
N SER A 90 -3.58 -11.09 0.20
CA SER A 90 -4.86 -11.79 0.34
C SER A 90 -5.81 -11.56 -0.82
N LEU A 91 -5.65 -10.49 -1.60
CA LEU A 91 -6.44 -10.24 -2.80
C LEU A 91 -5.95 -11.06 -4.01
N THR A 92 -4.67 -11.42 -4.02
CA THR A 92 -4.00 -11.99 -5.21
C THR A 92 -3.57 -13.44 -5.04
N TYR A 93 -3.45 -13.93 -3.80
CA TYR A 93 -3.01 -15.28 -3.48
C TYR A 93 -3.96 -15.99 -2.52
N GLN A 94 -4.35 -17.22 -2.87
CA GLN A 94 -4.81 -18.20 -1.87
C GLN A 94 -3.63 -18.85 -1.16
N LYS A 95 -2.56 -19.14 -1.90
CA LYS A 95 -1.37 -19.85 -1.43
C LYS A 95 -0.15 -18.98 -1.68
N VAL A 96 0.40 -18.41 -0.62
CA VAL A 96 1.57 -17.51 -0.64
C VAL A 96 2.83 -18.32 -0.32
N PRO A 97 3.85 -18.34 -1.20
CA PRO A 97 5.15 -18.90 -0.85
C PRO A 97 5.79 -18.15 0.32
N ARG A 98 6.42 -18.85 1.28
CA ARG A 98 7.10 -18.20 2.43
C ARG A 98 8.04 -17.06 2.03
N PRO A 99 8.90 -17.18 0.98
CA PRO A 99 9.79 -16.09 0.60
C PRO A 99 9.06 -14.80 0.21
N ILE A 100 7.92 -14.91 -0.49
CA ILE A 100 7.12 -13.75 -0.91
C ILE A 100 6.51 -13.06 0.31
N LEU A 101 6.01 -13.85 1.27
CA LEU A 101 5.47 -13.29 2.50
C LEU A 101 6.56 -12.55 3.31
N VAL A 102 7.73 -13.18 3.47
CA VAL A 102 8.89 -12.60 4.18
C VAL A 102 9.27 -11.25 3.58
N GLU A 103 9.42 -11.20 2.25
CA GLU A 103 9.77 -9.99 1.51
C GLU A 103 8.72 -8.89 1.72
N ALA A 104 7.43 -9.26 1.73
CA ALA A 104 6.34 -8.32 1.88
C ALA A 104 6.25 -7.69 3.27
N ILE A 105 6.41 -8.49 4.33
CA ILE A 105 6.24 -8.03 5.72
C ILE A 105 7.56 -7.62 6.40
N ASN A 106 8.71 -7.96 5.80
CA ASN A 106 10.05 -7.71 6.33
C ASN A 106 10.25 -8.29 7.75
N ILE A 107 9.79 -9.53 7.97
CA ILE A 107 9.97 -10.26 9.22
C ILE A 107 10.65 -11.59 8.91
N GLU A 108 11.70 -11.92 9.67
CA GLU A 108 12.49 -13.13 9.51
C GLU A 108 12.72 -13.90 10.82
N GLY A 109 13.26 -15.11 10.70
CA GLY A 109 13.67 -15.95 11.83
C GLY A 109 12.53 -16.26 12.81
N LEU A 110 12.84 -16.25 14.10
CA LEU A 110 11.89 -16.61 15.17
C LEU A 110 10.68 -15.66 15.24
N ALA A 111 10.85 -14.39 14.83
CA ALA A 111 9.75 -13.43 14.81
C ALA A 111 8.70 -13.82 13.76
N LEU A 112 9.16 -14.29 12.59
CA LEU A 112 8.27 -14.78 11.54
C LEU A 112 7.52 -16.03 12.00
N ASP A 113 8.18 -16.95 12.69
CA ASP A 113 7.53 -18.17 13.15
C ASP A 113 6.41 -17.85 14.17
N LYS A 114 6.66 -16.94 15.11
CA LYS A 114 5.63 -16.43 16.03
C LYS A 114 4.49 -15.72 15.31
N PHE A 115 4.81 -14.93 14.28
CA PHE A 115 3.84 -14.22 13.46
C PHE A 115 2.90 -15.21 12.75
N LEU A 116 3.47 -16.24 12.14
CA LEU A 116 2.71 -17.30 11.47
C LEU A 116 1.86 -18.11 12.44
N GLU A 117 2.38 -18.45 13.62
CA GLU A 117 1.63 -19.13 14.68
C GLU A 117 0.43 -18.29 15.15
N TYR A 118 0.64 -16.99 15.35
CA TYR A 118 -0.43 -16.06 15.74
C TYR A 118 -1.54 -16.03 14.68
N HIS A 119 -1.20 -15.87 13.40
CA HIS A 119 -2.20 -15.82 12.33
C HIS A 119 -2.87 -17.18 12.06
N ALA A 120 -2.16 -18.29 12.28
CA ALA A 120 -2.77 -19.62 12.22
C ALA A 120 -3.82 -19.81 13.33
N ALA A 121 -3.55 -19.30 14.54
CA ALA A 121 -4.48 -19.39 15.66
C ALA A 121 -5.66 -18.40 15.59
N ASN A 122 -5.45 -17.21 15.03
CA ASN A 122 -6.41 -16.09 15.16
C ASN A 122 -7.02 -15.62 13.83
N SER A 123 -6.41 -15.96 12.69
CA SER A 123 -6.79 -15.40 11.38
C SER A 123 -7.10 -16.47 10.34
N GLY A 124 -7.18 -17.75 10.73
CA GLY A 124 -7.55 -18.84 9.82
C GLY A 124 -6.50 -19.18 8.77
N TRP A 125 -5.23 -18.80 8.98
CA TRP A 125 -4.14 -19.16 8.10
C TRP A 125 -3.78 -20.65 8.28
N VAL A 126 -3.39 -21.30 7.20
CA VAL A 126 -2.92 -22.70 7.24
C VAL A 126 -1.50 -22.77 6.70
N ILE A 127 -0.60 -23.37 7.46
CA ILE A 127 0.81 -23.51 7.07
C ILE A 127 1.01 -24.90 6.47
N GLU A 128 1.10 -24.98 5.15
CA GLU A 128 1.36 -26.22 4.42
C GLU A 128 2.87 -26.43 4.28
N LYS A 129 3.35 -27.59 4.73
CA LYS A 129 4.72 -28.05 4.45
C LYS A 129 4.69 -28.88 3.16
N GLY A 130 4.81 -28.22 2.01
CA GLY A 130 4.90 -28.88 0.71
C GLY A 130 6.35 -29.07 0.28
N GLY A 131 6.86 -30.31 0.24
CA GLY A 131 8.16 -30.64 -0.36
C GLY A 131 9.30 -29.65 -0.02
N GLN A 132 9.86 -28.99 -1.05
CA GLN A 132 11.05 -28.13 -0.93
C GLN A 132 10.79 -26.71 -0.37
N SER A 133 9.55 -26.24 -0.22
CA SER A 133 9.28 -24.89 0.31
C SER A 133 7.94 -24.78 1.04
N GLN A 134 7.96 -24.11 2.20
CA GLN A 134 6.76 -23.88 3.01
C GLN A 134 5.82 -22.87 2.31
N VAL A 135 4.52 -23.17 2.33
CA VAL A 135 3.48 -22.35 1.72
C VAL A 135 2.44 -21.96 2.78
N ILE A 136 2.02 -20.71 2.76
CA ILE A 136 1.02 -20.15 3.65
C ILE A 136 -0.29 -20.04 2.88
N VAL A 137 -1.33 -20.70 3.36
CA VAL A 137 -2.68 -20.61 2.78
C VAL A 137 -3.46 -19.55 3.54
N LEU A 138 -3.89 -18.51 2.82
CA LEU A 138 -4.70 -17.43 3.35
C LEU A 138 -6.19 -17.81 3.34
N PRO A 139 -7.01 -17.26 4.24
CA PRO A 139 -8.46 -17.46 4.23
C PRO A 139 -9.08 -17.05 2.90
N ARG A 140 -10.09 -17.80 2.47
CA ARG A 140 -10.80 -17.50 1.23
C ARG A 140 -11.59 -16.20 1.35
N ASN A 141 -11.50 -15.36 0.32
CA ASN A 141 -12.31 -14.17 0.11
C ASN A 141 -12.78 -14.14 -1.36
N GLU A 142 -13.59 -13.15 -1.73
CA GLU A 142 -14.15 -12.99 -3.09
C GLU A 142 -13.10 -12.88 -4.22
N PHE A 143 -11.86 -12.50 -3.89
CA PHE A 143 -10.78 -12.26 -4.86
C PHE A 143 -9.79 -13.42 -5.00
N ASN A 144 -9.58 -14.20 -3.94
CA ASN A 144 -8.50 -15.19 -3.88
C ASN A 144 -8.96 -16.64 -4.05
N HIS A 145 -10.11 -16.86 -4.66
CA HIS A 145 -10.54 -18.20 -5.05
C HIS A 145 -10.97 -18.20 -6.52
N PRO A 146 -10.70 -19.27 -7.29
CA PRO A 146 -11.16 -19.36 -8.66
C PRO A 146 -12.68 -19.49 -8.65
N GLU A 147 -13.39 -18.38 -8.84
CA GLU A 147 -14.80 -18.40 -9.17
C GLU A 147 -14.93 -18.96 -10.59
N LEU A 148 -15.55 -20.13 -10.72
CA LEU A 148 -16.07 -20.58 -12.00
C LEU A 148 -17.22 -19.66 -12.39
N LYS A 149 -16.91 -18.48 -12.96
CA LYS A 149 -17.90 -17.68 -13.66
C LYS A 149 -18.29 -18.46 -14.91
N LYS A 150 -19.32 -19.31 -14.78
CA LYS A 150 -20.03 -19.90 -15.92
C LYS A 150 -20.66 -18.74 -16.68
N ASN A 151 -19.90 -18.11 -17.56
CA ASN A 151 -20.40 -17.06 -18.41
C ASN A 151 -21.23 -17.70 -19.53
N THR A 152 -22.47 -18.07 -19.22
CA THR A 152 -23.47 -18.48 -20.20
C THR A 152 -24.06 -17.28 -20.96
N ALA A 153 -23.71 -16.05 -20.60
CA ALA A 153 -24.25 -14.83 -21.21
C ALA A 153 -23.46 -14.37 -22.44
N ASP A 154 -22.13 -14.52 -22.44
CA ASP A 154 -21.26 -14.01 -23.52
C ASP A 154 -20.87 -15.07 -24.56
N ILE A 155 -21.34 -16.32 -24.44
CA ILE A 155 -21.11 -17.34 -25.45
C ILE A 155 -22.17 -17.15 -26.53
N LEU A 156 -21.80 -16.52 -27.65
CA LEU A 156 -22.59 -16.55 -28.88
C LEU A 156 -22.92 -18.01 -29.21
N PRO A 157 -24.20 -18.42 -29.18
CA PRO A 157 -24.60 -19.77 -29.53
C PRO A 157 -24.11 -20.10 -30.93
N PHE A 158 -23.64 -21.34 -31.13
CA PHE A 158 -23.17 -21.82 -32.43
C PHE A 158 -24.20 -21.56 -33.55
N GLU A 159 -25.48 -21.67 -33.22
CA GLU A 159 -26.59 -21.36 -34.14
C GLU A 159 -26.53 -19.93 -34.70
N HIS A 160 -26.12 -18.93 -33.92
CA HIS A 160 -25.97 -17.55 -34.40
C HIS A 160 -24.80 -17.41 -35.37
N VAL A 161 -23.71 -18.18 -35.16
CA VAL A 161 -22.57 -18.23 -36.08
C VAL A 161 -22.94 -18.98 -37.37
N THR A 162 -23.73 -20.05 -37.30
CA THR A 162 -24.17 -20.79 -38.51
C THR A 162 -24.98 -19.96 -39.50
N ARG A 163 -25.71 -18.94 -39.01
CA ARG A 163 -26.56 -18.06 -39.83
C ARG A 163 -25.77 -17.07 -40.69
N ILE A 164 -24.53 -16.75 -40.35
CA ILE A 164 -23.69 -15.80 -41.11
C ILE A 164 -22.86 -16.47 -42.20
N PHE A 165 -22.62 -17.79 -42.12
CA PHE A 165 -21.86 -18.53 -43.14
C PHE A 165 -22.41 -18.38 -44.57
N PRO A 166 -23.74 -18.39 -44.83
CA PRO A 166 -24.26 -18.27 -46.19
C PRO A 166 -24.03 -16.91 -46.85
N VAL A 167 -23.69 -15.87 -46.08
CA VAL A 167 -23.48 -14.49 -46.56
C VAL A 167 -21.98 -14.18 -46.74
N LEU A 168 -21.11 -15.03 -46.19
CA LEU A 168 -19.65 -14.92 -46.28
C LEU A 168 -19.06 -15.73 -47.45
N GLY A 169 -19.91 -16.25 -48.36
CA GLY A 169 -19.53 -16.98 -49.56
C GLY A 169 -20.02 -16.27 -50.83
#